data_AF-A0A9D0THQ4-F1
#
_entry.id   AF-A0A9D0THQ4-F1
#
_cell.length_a   1.000
_cell.length_b   1.000
_cell.length_c   1.000
_cell.angle_alpha   90.00
_cell.angle_beta   90.00
_cell.angle_gamma   90.00
#
_symmetry.space_group_name_H-M   'P 1'
#
loop_
_entity.id
_entity.type
_entity.pdbx_description
1 polymer ?
#
loop_
_entity_poly.entity_id
_entity_poly.type
_entity_poly.pdbx_seq_one_letter_code
_entity_poly.pdbx_strand_id
1 'polypeptide(L)'
;MFKKLRVGVLLVVLFFVSGKTYLQQFNARDWNEPLHVMIYPVNGDQRPSTARYIEKLTTDDFVPINHFMQAQAVNYGIRDLQPVQVELGPVVGNSPPEPPLEASVLNTIAFSLQLRFWGALNESDARPGDIRIFVVYQDPEFTDSVPHSLALKKGLLGLVYGYADETLTGTNNFVITHEMLHTLGATDKYDPGTNMPLYPQGFASPYLPDRYAQTKAEIMGGRIPQSPTLAAIPDSLNDAMIGSYTALEINWFR
;
A
#
# COMPACT_ATOMS: atom_id res chain seq x y z
N MET A 1 -26.41 8.02 36.76
CA MET A 1 -25.30 7.04 36.96
C MET A 1 -24.98 6.28 35.66
N PHE A 2 -25.98 5.75 34.95
CA PHE A 2 -25.82 5.06 33.66
C PHE A 2 -25.01 5.82 32.60
N LYS A 3 -25.22 7.14 32.44
CA LYS A 3 -24.46 7.96 31.49
C LYS A 3 -22.96 7.99 31.82
N LYS A 4 -22.60 8.15 33.11
CA LYS A 4 -21.19 8.19 33.56
C LYS A 4 -20.54 6.82 33.42
N LEU A 5 -21.26 5.74 33.74
CA LEU A 5 -20.78 4.36 33.53
C LEU A 5 -20.55 4.06 32.04
N ARG A 6 -21.52 4.38 31.17
CA ARG A 6 -21.40 4.20 29.72
C ARG A 6 -20.23 4.98 29.14
N VAL A 7 -20.07 6.25 29.52
CA VAL A 7 -18.94 7.08 29.09
C VAL A 7 -17.62 6.51 29.60
N GLY A 8 -17.56 6.07 30.86
CA GLY A 8 -16.38 5.41 31.42
C GLY A 8 -15.97 4.16 30.64
N VAL A 9 -16.91 3.26 30.35
CA VAL A 9 -16.67 2.06 29.54
C VAL A 9 -16.19 2.42 28.14
N LEU A 10 -16.84 3.38 27.47
CA LEU A 10 -16.43 3.82 26.12
C LEU A 10 -15.01 4.42 26.11
N LEU A 11 -14.63 5.18 27.14
CA LEU A 11 -13.28 5.73 27.25
C LEU A 11 -12.24 4.65 27.51
N VAL A 12 -12.55 3.62 28.31
CA VAL A 12 -11.65 2.47 28.53
C VAL A 12 -11.47 1.69 27.22
N VAL A 13 -12.56 1.37 26.51
CA VAL A 13 -12.49 0.72 25.19
C VAL A 13 -11.66 1.56 24.21
N LEU A 14 -11.92 2.88 24.14
CA LEU A 14 -11.17 3.79 23.29
C LEU A 14 -9.68 3.81 23.65
N PHE A 15 -9.34 3.81 24.94
CA PHE A 15 -7.96 3.78 25.42
C PHE A 15 -7.24 2.50 24.96
N PHE A 16 -7.85 1.32 25.17
CA PHE A 16 -7.25 0.05 24.73
C PHE A 16 -7.13 -0.05 23.20
N VAL A 17 -8.16 0.36 22.45
CA VAL A 17 -8.12 0.35 20.98
C VAL A 17 -7.05 1.30 20.44
N SER A 18 -6.95 2.51 21.02
CA SER A 18 -5.95 3.51 20.63
C SER A 18 -4.54 3.05 21.00
N GLY A 19 -4.35 2.50 22.20
CA GLY A 19 -3.07 1.95 22.66
C GLY A 19 -2.58 0.79 21.79
N LYS A 20 -3.45 -0.17 21.48
CA LYS A 20 -3.12 -1.29 20.58
C LYS A 20 -2.71 -0.79 19.18
N THR A 21 -3.48 0.15 18.62
CA THR A 21 -3.17 0.75 17.31
C THR A 21 -1.83 1.47 17.32
N TYR A 22 -1.54 2.23 18.39
CA TYR A 22 -0.29 2.96 18.54
C TYR A 22 0.92 2.02 18.64
N LEU A 23 0.84 0.99 19.49
CA LEU A 23 1.91 0.00 19.62
C LEU A 23 2.14 -0.77 18.31
N GLN A 24 1.07 -1.15 17.61
CA GLN A 24 1.20 -1.83 16.32
C GLN A 24 1.89 -0.93 15.27
N GLN A 25 1.59 0.36 15.24
CA GLN A 25 2.27 1.30 14.34
C GLN A 25 3.72 1.60 14.74
N PHE A 26 4.02 1.62 16.04
CA PHE A 26 5.38 1.82 16.54
C PHE A 26 6.27 0.62 16.19
N ASN A 27 5.81 -0.60 16.50
CA ASN A 27 6.53 -1.83 16.18
C ASN A 27 6.69 -2.03 14.67
N ALA A 28 5.68 -1.68 13.87
CA ALA A 28 5.78 -1.78 12.41
C ALA A 28 6.83 -0.83 11.78
N ARG A 29 7.41 0.10 12.54
CA ARG A 29 8.40 1.09 12.05
C ARG A 29 9.70 1.07 12.84
N ASP A 30 9.85 0.14 13.77
CA ASP A 30 11.08 0.04 14.53
C ASP A 30 12.19 -0.64 13.71
N TRP A 31 11.81 -1.46 12.70
CA TRP A 31 12.71 -2.22 11.83
C TRP A 31 13.68 -3.11 12.61
N ASN A 32 13.20 -3.73 13.68
CA ASN A 32 13.99 -4.71 14.43
C ASN A 32 13.76 -6.14 13.95
N GLU A 33 12.60 -6.41 13.37
CA GLU A 33 12.23 -7.69 12.78
C GLU A 33 11.63 -7.48 11.38
N PRO A 34 11.70 -8.49 10.48
CA PRO A 34 11.03 -8.43 9.20
C PRO A 34 9.51 -8.24 9.37
N LEU A 35 8.93 -7.33 8.60
CA LEU A 35 7.48 -7.18 8.57
C LEU A 35 6.88 -8.21 7.61
N HIS A 36 5.95 -9.01 8.11
CA HIS A 36 5.21 -9.94 7.26
C HIS A 36 4.10 -9.21 6.50
N VAL A 37 4.03 -9.46 5.20
CA VAL A 37 3.07 -8.84 4.28
C VAL A 37 2.29 -9.93 3.59
N MET A 38 1.01 -10.07 3.94
CA MET A 38 0.10 -11.03 3.34
C MET A 38 -0.63 -10.40 2.17
N ILE A 39 -0.50 -10.98 0.99
CA ILE A 39 -1.23 -10.57 -0.21
C ILE A 39 -2.44 -11.49 -0.41
N TYR A 40 -3.63 -10.91 -0.49
CA TYR A 40 -4.89 -11.61 -0.69
C TYR A 40 -5.48 -11.24 -2.05
N PRO A 41 -5.42 -12.12 -3.07
CA PRO A 41 -5.97 -11.82 -4.38
C PRO A 41 -7.51 -11.89 -4.33
N VAL A 42 -8.14 -10.94 -5.01
CA VAL A 42 -9.60 -10.83 -5.15
C VAL A 42 -9.93 -10.73 -6.64
N ASN A 43 -10.87 -11.55 -7.12
CA ASN A 43 -11.41 -11.40 -8.46
C ASN A 43 -12.41 -10.23 -8.48
N GLY A 44 -11.95 -9.05 -8.90
CA GLY A 44 -12.72 -7.80 -8.81
C GLY A 44 -13.85 -7.70 -9.83
N ASP A 45 -13.66 -8.28 -11.01
CA ASP A 45 -14.61 -8.22 -12.13
C ASP A 45 -15.40 -9.51 -12.35
N GLN A 46 -15.16 -10.53 -11.50
CA GLN A 46 -15.78 -11.85 -11.55
C GLN A 46 -15.57 -12.56 -12.91
N ARG A 47 -14.52 -12.22 -13.65
CA ARG A 47 -14.24 -12.82 -14.95
C ARG A 47 -13.46 -14.13 -14.84
N PRO A 48 -13.69 -15.09 -15.74
CA PRO A 48 -12.88 -16.31 -15.81
C PRO A 48 -11.42 -16.07 -16.20
N SER A 49 -11.11 -15.02 -16.97
CA SER A 49 -9.75 -14.59 -17.27
C SER A 49 -9.00 -14.17 -16.01
N THR A 50 -9.59 -13.27 -15.21
CA THR A 50 -9.08 -12.85 -13.91
C THR A 50 -8.90 -14.02 -12.94
N ALA A 51 -9.88 -14.93 -12.87
CA ALA A 51 -9.78 -16.13 -12.04
C ALA A 51 -8.58 -16.99 -12.41
N ARG A 52 -8.38 -17.27 -13.71
CA ARG A 52 -7.23 -18.05 -14.21
C ARG A 52 -5.89 -17.36 -13.98
N TYR A 53 -5.84 -16.03 -14.04
CA TYR A 53 -4.65 -15.28 -13.66
C TYR A 53 -4.34 -15.48 -12.17
N ILE A 54 -5.33 -15.29 -11.30
CA ILE A 54 -5.17 -15.46 -9.85
C ILE A 54 -4.73 -16.89 -9.49
N GLU A 55 -5.29 -17.92 -10.14
CA GLU A 55 -4.93 -19.33 -9.90
C GLU A 55 -3.45 -19.65 -10.21
N LYS A 56 -2.82 -18.85 -11.08
CA LYS A 56 -1.39 -19.00 -11.41
C LYS A 56 -0.47 -18.23 -10.47
N LEU A 57 -0.98 -17.29 -9.68
CA LEU A 57 -0.16 -16.48 -8.80
C LEU A 57 0.56 -17.37 -7.79
N THR A 58 1.82 -17.04 -7.59
CA THR A 58 2.71 -17.65 -6.61
C THR A 58 3.32 -16.58 -5.74
N THR A 59 4.00 -16.98 -4.66
CA THR A 59 4.77 -16.02 -3.85
C THR A 59 5.93 -15.40 -4.66
N ASP A 60 6.45 -16.10 -5.68
CA ASP A 60 7.56 -15.62 -6.50
C ASP A 60 7.22 -14.37 -7.31
N ASP A 61 5.95 -14.21 -7.70
CA ASP A 61 5.46 -13.02 -8.41
C ASP A 61 5.64 -11.73 -7.59
N PHE A 62 5.74 -11.84 -6.27
CA PHE A 62 5.86 -10.72 -5.32
C PHE A 62 7.26 -10.58 -4.70
N VAL A 63 8.20 -11.48 -5.01
CA VAL A 63 9.61 -11.38 -4.61
C VAL A 63 10.26 -10.04 -4.97
N PRO A 64 9.93 -9.37 -6.11
CA PRO A 64 10.45 -8.04 -6.40
C PRO A 64 10.21 -6.99 -5.30
N ILE A 65 9.13 -7.12 -4.51
CA ILE A 65 8.84 -6.24 -3.38
C ILE A 65 9.88 -6.42 -2.27
N ASN A 66 10.17 -7.68 -1.91
CA ASN A 66 11.19 -8.01 -0.91
C ASN A 66 12.56 -7.46 -1.32
N HIS A 67 12.96 -7.71 -2.57
CA HIS A 67 14.23 -7.24 -3.12
C HIS A 67 14.31 -5.71 -3.16
N PHE A 68 13.25 -5.04 -3.61
CA PHE A 68 13.20 -3.59 -3.64
C PHE A 68 13.39 -2.99 -2.25
N MET A 69 12.59 -3.44 -1.27
CA MET A 69 12.65 -2.93 0.09
C MET A 69 14.04 -3.14 0.71
N GLN A 70 14.63 -4.33 0.53
CA GLN A 70 15.99 -4.62 0.99
C GLN A 70 17.03 -3.71 0.33
N ALA A 71 16.99 -3.58 -1.00
CA ALA A 71 17.95 -2.76 -1.75
C ALA A 71 17.86 -1.28 -1.37
N GLN A 72 16.64 -0.75 -1.15
CA GLN A 72 16.45 0.63 -0.73
C GLN A 72 16.90 0.85 0.72
N ALA A 73 16.63 -0.08 1.63
CA ALA A 73 16.96 0.04 3.05
C ALA A 73 18.48 0.17 3.31
N VAL A 74 19.31 -0.48 2.48
CA VAL A 74 20.78 -0.40 2.55
C VAL A 74 21.28 1.06 2.42
N ASN A 75 20.63 1.87 1.59
CA ASN A 75 20.98 3.28 1.38
C ASN A 75 20.75 4.14 2.64
N TYR A 76 19.94 3.64 3.57
CA TYR A 76 19.59 4.30 4.83
C TYR A 76 20.21 3.62 6.06
N GLY A 77 21.17 2.71 5.87
CA GLY A 77 21.93 2.09 6.96
C GLY A 77 21.31 0.83 7.55
N ILE A 78 20.19 0.34 7.00
CA ILE A 78 19.58 -0.94 7.38
C ILE A 78 20.15 -2.01 6.45
N ARG A 79 21.19 -2.73 6.89
CA ARG A 79 21.96 -3.66 6.04
C ARG A 79 21.75 -5.14 6.37
N ASP A 80 21.53 -5.46 7.63
CA ASP A 80 21.49 -6.84 8.12
C ASP A 80 20.05 -7.37 8.33
N LEU A 81 19.05 -6.64 7.83
CA LEU A 81 17.64 -6.99 7.93
C LEU A 81 17.05 -7.15 6.54
N GLN A 82 16.22 -8.17 6.35
CA GLN A 82 15.23 -8.20 5.29
C GLN A 82 14.00 -7.42 5.77
N PRO A 83 13.72 -6.19 5.29
CA PRO A 83 12.74 -5.32 5.93
C PRO A 83 11.31 -5.85 5.87
N VAL A 84 10.99 -6.58 4.80
CA VAL A 84 9.67 -7.18 4.58
C VAL A 84 9.81 -8.61 4.06
N GLN A 85 8.83 -9.43 4.42
CA GLN A 85 8.64 -10.78 3.89
C GLN A 85 7.22 -10.89 3.37
N VAL A 86 7.09 -10.86 2.03
CA VAL A 86 5.81 -11.01 1.35
C VAL A 86 5.45 -12.48 1.19
N GLU A 87 4.20 -12.82 1.49
CA GLU A 87 3.60 -14.14 1.34
C GLU A 87 2.24 -14.02 0.63
N LEU A 88 1.89 -15.04 -0.17
CA LEU A 88 0.60 -15.10 -0.86
C LEU A 88 -0.41 -15.88 -0.01
N GLY A 89 -1.50 -15.20 0.37
CA GLY A 89 -2.64 -15.80 1.05
C GLY A 89 -3.67 -16.40 0.08
N PRO A 90 -4.73 -17.04 0.61
CA PRO A 90 -5.80 -17.60 -0.19
C PRO A 90 -6.59 -16.53 -0.95
N VAL A 91 -7.26 -16.96 -2.01
CA VAL A 91 -8.19 -16.13 -2.79
C VAL A 91 -9.39 -15.74 -1.94
N VAL A 92 -9.76 -14.46 -1.98
CA VAL A 92 -10.95 -13.94 -1.30
C VAL A 92 -12.15 -14.00 -2.24
N GLY A 93 -13.19 -14.72 -1.82
CA GLY A 93 -14.36 -15.00 -2.65
C GLY A 93 -15.43 -13.91 -2.70
N ASN A 94 -15.40 -12.93 -1.80
CA ASN A 94 -16.35 -11.81 -1.79
C ASN A 94 -15.65 -10.48 -2.10
N SER A 95 -16.36 -9.53 -2.71
CA SER A 95 -15.78 -8.22 -3.04
C SER A 95 -15.61 -7.36 -1.79
N PRO A 96 -14.58 -6.49 -1.75
CA PRO A 96 -14.46 -5.45 -0.73
C PRO A 96 -15.62 -4.45 -0.84
N PRO A 97 -15.91 -3.68 0.23
CA PRO A 97 -16.84 -2.56 0.12
C PRO A 97 -16.31 -1.54 -0.89
N GLU A 98 -17.23 -0.92 -1.63
CA GLU A 98 -16.87 0.14 -2.57
C GLU A 98 -16.60 1.47 -1.85
N PRO A 99 -15.62 2.26 -2.32
CA PRO A 99 -15.41 3.60 -1.79
C PRO A 99 -16.66 4.47 -2.01
N PRO A 100 -16.97 5.42 -1.11
CA PRO A 100 -18.16 6.24 -1.22
C PRO A 100 -18.07 7.19 -2.42
N LEU A 101 -19.15 7.26 -3.22
CA LEU A 101 -19.25 8.16 -4.37
C LEU A 101 -19.16 9.64 -3.98
N GLU A 102 -19.67 10.00 -2.80
CA GLU A 102 -19.57 11.35 -2.25
C GLU A 102 -18.62 11.38 -1.05
N ALA A 103 -17.57 12.19 -1.17
CA ALA A 103 -16.61 12.44 -0.12
C ALA A 103 -17.25 13.26 1.02
N SER A 104 -17.84 12.56 1.98
CA SER A 104 -18.23 13.14 3.27
C SER A 104 -17.44 12.49 4.40
N VAL A 105 -17.21 13.24 5.49
CA VAL A 105 -16.48 12.72 6.66
C VAL A 105 -17.18 11.48 7.23
N LEU A 106 -18.51 11.49 7.30
CA LEU A 106 -19.28 10.35 7.80
C LEU A 106 -19.19 9.14 6.87
N ASN A 107 -19.30 9.34 5.55
CA ASN A 107 -19.16 8.26 4.58
C ASN A 107 -17.76 7.65 4.61
N THR A 108 -16.73 8.48 4.76
CA THR A 108 -15.33 8.03 4.87
C THR A 108 -15.11 7.20 6.13
N ILE A 109 -15.67 7.63 7.27
CA ILE A 109 -15.61 6.86 8.52
C ILE A 109 -16.37 5.53 8.38
N ALA A 110 -17.59 5.56 7.83
CA ALA A 110 -18.39 4.37 7.62
C ALA A 110 -17.69 3.37 6.70
N PHE A 111 -17.16 3.83 5.57
CA PHE A 111 -16.36 3.05 4.63
C PHE A 111 -15.13 2.44 5.31
N SER A 112 -14.37 3.24 6.07
CA SER A 112 -13.19 2.72 6.80
C SER A 112 -13.56 1.62 7.79
N LEU A 113 -14.71 1.71 8.46
CA LEU A 113 -15.19 0.68 9.38
C LEU A 113 -15.66 -0.57 8.64
N GLN A 114 -16.41 -0.41 7.54
CA GLN A 114 -16.84 -1.53 6.69
C GLN A 114 -15.64 -2.28 6.11
N LEU A 115 -14.64 -1.56 5.58
CA LEU A 115 -13.44 -2.17 5.02
C LEU A 115 -12.65 -2.95 6.07
N ARG A 116 -12.51 -2.41 7.29
CA ARG A 116 -11.85 -3.13 8.39
C ARG A 116 -12.63 -4.38 8.82
N PHE A 117 -13.94 -4.27 8.93
CA PHE A 117 -14.80 -5.41 9.28
C PHE A 117 -14.71 -6.49 8.21
N TRP A 118 -14.79 -6.10 6.94
CA TRP A 118 -14.66 -7.00 5.80
C TRP A 118 -13.27 -7.65 5.76
N GLY A 119 -12.19 -6.89 5.95
CA GLY A 119 -10.82 -7.43 5.99
C GLY A 119 -10.64 -8.44 7.11
N ALA A 120 -11.17 -8.15 8.32
CA ALA A 120 -11.11 -9.06 9.46
C ALA A 120 -11.83 -10.40 9.24
N LEU A 121 -12.79 -10.47 8.31
CA LEU A 121 -13.48 -11.71 7.94
C LEU A 121 -12.73 -12.51 6.87
N ASN A 122 -11.77 -11.91 6.18
CA ASN A 122 -11.10 -12.46 5.00
C ASN A 122 -9.58 -12.63 5.18
N GLU A 123 -9.04 -12.36 6.37
CA GLU A 123 -7.60 -12.43 6.69
C GLU A 123 -7.17 -13.78 7.31
N SER A 124 -7.70 -14.91 6.82
CA SER A 124 -7.65 -16.24 7.48
C SER A 124 -6.28 -16.69 8.01
N ASP A 125 -5.20 -16.27 7.35
CA ASP A 125 -3.82 -16.69 7.64
C ASP A 125 -2.93 -15.55 8.18
N ALA A 126 -3.45 -14.33 8.33
CA ALA A 126 -2.67 -13.21 8.85
C ALA A 126 -2.49 -13.30 10.37
N ARG A 127 -1.27 -13.04 10.84
CA ARG A 127 -0.97 -12.92 12.27
C ARG A 127 -1.20 -11.49 12.75
N PRO A 128 -1.44 -11.31 14.06
CA PRO A 128 -1.51 -9.96 14.64
C PRO A 128 -0.20 -9.20 14.41
N GLY A 129 -0.27 -8.09 13.66
CA GLY A 129 0.91 -7.29 13.31
C GLY A 129 1.27 -7.32 11.83
N ASP A 130 0.74 -8.28 11.08
CA ASP A 130 1.00 -8.40 9.64
C ASP A 130 0.31 -7.26 8.86
N ILE A 131 0.96 -6.84 7.78
CA ILE A 131 0.36 -5.99 6.76
C ILE A 131 -0.48 -6.87 5.86
N ARG A 132 -1.75 -6.51 5.63
CA ARG A 132 -2.65 -7.22 4.73
C ARG A 132 -2.91 -6.36 3.53
N ILE A 133 -2.54 -6.84 2.35
CA ILE A 133 -2.83 -6.17 1.09
C ILE A 133 -3.85 -7.02 0.33
N PHE A 134 -5.05 -6.50 0.16
CA PHE A 134 -6.05 -7.09 -0.71
C PHE A 134 -5.86 -6.54 -2.11
N VAL A 135 -5.55 -7.40 -3.08
CA VAL A 135 -5.32 -7.00 -4.47
C VAL A 135 -6.52 -7.40 -5.31
N VAL A 136 -7.31 -6.41 -5.68
CA VAL A 136 -8.50 -6.53 -6.52
C VAL A 136 -8.08 -6.49 -7.98
N TYR A 137 -7.94 -7.67 -8.57
CA TYR A 137 -7.55 -7.82 -9.96
C TYR A 137 -8.72 -7.59 -10.91
N GLN A 138 -8.44 -6.92 -12.01
CA GLN A 138 -9.37 -6.66 -13.11
C GLN A 138 -8.70 -7.02 -14.44
N ASP A 139 -9.48 -7.54 -15.37
CA ASP A 139 -9.03 -7.85 -16.73
C ASP A 139 -8.78 -6.54 -17.51
N PRO A 140 -7.53 -6.26 -17.93
CA PRO A 140 -7.21 -5.03 -18.67
C PRO A 140 -7.84 -4.99 -20.06
N GLU A 141 -8.25 -6.11 -20.66
CA GLU A 141 -8.97 -6.09 -21.95
C GLU A 141 -10.36 -5.45 -21.82
N PHE A 142 -10.92 -5.47 -20.60
CA PHE A 142 -12.28 -4.96 -20.32
C PHE A 142 -12.29 -3.76 -19.38
N THR A 143 -11.12 -3.33 -18.89
CA THR A 143 -10.94 -2.25 -17.93
C THR A 143 -9.78 -1.37 -18.35
N ASP A 144 -10.08 -0.25 -19.03
CA ASP A 144 -9.07 0.69 -19.52
C ASP A 144 -8.32 1.42 -18.38
N SER A 145 -8.92 1.50 -17.19
CA SER A 145 -8.32 2.10 -16.00
C SER A 145 -8.91 1.51 -14.73
N VAL A 146 -8.04 1.11 -13.79
CA VAL A 146 -8.48 0.75 -12.44
C VAL A 146 -8.81 1.97 -11.58
N PRO A 147 -9.71 1.86 -10.59
CA PRO A 147 -9.90 2.88 -9.56
C PRO A 147 -8.59 3.21 -8.83
N HIS A 148 -8.53 4.38 -8.17
CA HIS A 148 -7.39 4.68 -7.29
C HIS A 148 -7.33 3.66 -6.15
N SER A 149 -6.16 3.09 -5.93
CA SER A 149 -5.88 2.22 -4.78
C SER A 149 -5.98 3.01 -3.48
N LEU A 150 -6.28 2.31 -2.38
CA LEU A 150 -6.56 2.91 -1.08
C LEU A 150 -5.88 2.12 0.04
N ALA A 151 -4.96 2.75 0.76
CA ALA A 151 -4.40 2.20 1.99
C ALA A 151 -4.96 2.85 3.26
N LEU A 152 -5.34 2.02 4.24
CA LEU A 152 -5.69 2.48 5.58
C LEU A 152 -4.47 2.38 6.52
N LYS A 153 -3.78 3.51 6.72
CA LYS A 153 -2.66 3.67 7.67
C LYS A 153 -2.93 3.10 9.06
N LYS A 154 -4.17 3.18 9.54
CA LYS A 154 -4.61 2.60 10.82
C LYS A 154 -5.26 1.24 10.54
N GLY A 155 -4.54 0.16 10.86
CA GLY A 155 -4.98 -1.21 10.69
C GLY A 155 -4.05 -2.11 9.87
N LEU A 156 -2.96 -1.55 9.31
CA LEU A 156 -2.03 -2.29 8.44
C LEU A 156 -2.78 -3.06 7.33
N LEU A 157 -3.68 -2.34 6.64
CA LEU A 157 -4.54 -2.88 5.61
C LEU A 157 -4.46 -1.98 4.38
N GLY A 158 -4.10 -2.56 3.23
CA GLY A 158 -4.13 -1.93 1.92
C GLY A 158 -5.16 -2.59 1.01
N LEU A 159 -5.86 -1.80 0.22
CA LEU A 159 -6.72 -2.24 -0.87
C LEU A 159 -6.12 -1.72 -2.17
N VAL A 160 -5.58 -2.63 -2.97
CA VAL A 160 -4.90 -2.31 -4.23
C VAL A 160 -5.79 -2.76 -5.37
N TYR A 161 -5.96 -1.93 -6.39
CA TYR A 161 -6.51 -2.38 -7.66
C TYR A 161 -5.37 -2.65 -8.64
N GLY A 162 -5.35 -3.85 -9.21
CA GLY A 162 -4.32 -4.31 -10.14
C GLY A 162 -4.92 -4.94 -11.38
N TYR A 163 -4.07 -5.21 -12.37
CA TYR A 163 -4.49 -5.86 -13.61
C TYR A 163 -4.15 -7.35 -13.63
N ALA A 164 -5.07 -8.16 -14.15
CA ALA A 164 -4.94 -9.60 -14.29
C ALA A 164 -4.13 -9.99 -15.54
N ASP A 165 -2.93 -9.43 -15.70
CA ASP A 165 -2.05 -9.64 -16.84
C ASP A 165 -0.61 -9.81 -16.39
N GLU A 166 0.05 -10.86 -16.88
CA GLU A 166 1.42 -11.22 -16.53
C GLU A 166 2.42 -10.09 -16.91
N THR A 167 2.16 -9.35 -17.99
CA THR A 167 2.99 -8.22 -18.46
C THR A 167 2.92 -7.01 -17.52
N LEU A 168 1.84 -6.89 -16.73
CA LEU A 168 1.61 -5.79 -15.80
C LEU A 168 2.00 -6.15 -14.35
N THR A 169 2.56 -7.34 -14.12
CA THR A 169 2.99 -7.79 -12.78
C THR A 169 4.00 -6.82 -12.14
N GLY A 170 4.92 -6.26 -12.92
CA GLY A 170 5.89 -5.27 -12.45
C GLY A 170 5.20 -3.99 -11.93
N THR A 171 4.25 -3.47 -12.70
CA THR A 171 3.44 -2.31 -12.33
C THR A 171 2.55 -2.60 -11.11
N ASN A 172 1.92 -3.78 -11.06
CA ASN A 172 1.15 -4.21 -9.90
C ASN A 172 2.03 -4.21 -8.63
N ASN A 173 3.25 -4.75 -8.69
CA ASN A 173 4.19 -4.74 -7.57
C ASN A 173 4.60 -3.33 -7.13
N PHE A 174 4.73 -2.39 -8.08
CA PHE A 174 4.96 -0.98 -7.77
C PHE A 174 3.80 -0.39 -6.95
N VAL A 175 2.56 -0.57 -7.42
CA VAL A 175 1.36 -0.07 -6.73
C VAL A 175 1.18 -0.75 -5.36
N ILE A 176 1.37 -2.06 -5.28
CA ILE A 176 1.31 -2.81 -4.01
C ILE A 176 2.32 -2.24 -3.02
N THR A 177 3.55 -1.97 -3.45
CA THR A 177 4.59 -1.42 -2.59
C THR A 177 4.25 0.01 -2.14
N HIS A 178 3.73 0.84 -3.04
CA HIS A 178 3.26 2.19 -2.73
C HIS A 178 2.19 2.16 -1.62
N GLU A 179 1.14 1.35 -1.79
CA GLU A 179 0.07 1.22 -0.80
C GLU A 179 0.55 0.57 0.51
N MET A 180 1.46 -0.39 0.43
CA MET A 180 2.10 -0.97 1.62
C MET A 180 2.82 0.11 2.43
N LEU A 181 3.57 1.02 1.80
CA LEU A 181 4.28 2.10 2.50
C LEU A 181 3.32 3.10 3.17
N HIS A 182 2.13 3.32 2.64
CA HIS A 182 1.09 4.08 3.35
C HIS A 182 0.67 3.43 4.67
N THR A 183 0.64 2.09 4.74
CA THR A 183 0.39 1.38 6.01
C THR A 183 1.48 1.66 7.05
N LEU A 184 2.71 1.86 6.58
CA LEU A 184 3.87 2.30 7.36
C LEU A 184 3.89 3.81 7.60
N GLY A 185 2.90 4.52 7.08
CA GLY A 185 2.64 5.93 7.32
C GLY A 185 3.33 6.92 6.42
N ALA A 186 3.96 6.45 5.35
CA ALA A 186 4.37 7.31 4.26
C ALA A 186 3.17 8.09 3.71
N THR A 187 3.42 9.31 3.27
CA THR A 187 2.42 10.17 2.62
C THR A 187 2.75 10.37 1.16
N ASP A 188 1.71 10.60 0.36
CA ASP A 188 1.86 10.93 -1.06
C ASP A 188 2.75 12.14 -1.26
N LYS A 189 3.57 12.05 -2.31
CA LYS A 189 4.49 13.10 -2.75
C LYS A 189 4.12 13.55 -4.16
N TYR A 190 2.84 13.48 -4.49
CA TYR A 190 2.25 13.99 -5.73
C TYR A 190 1.04 14.87 -5.43
N ASP A 191 0.68 15.73 -6.37
CA ASP A 191 -0.49 16.58 -6.28
C ASP A 191 -1.77 15.77 -6.57
N PRO A 192 -2.78 15.76 -5.69
CA PRO A 192 -3.96 14.91 -5.85
C PRO A 192 -4.89 15.34 -6.99
N GLY A 193 -4.78 16.58 -7.49
CA GLY A 193 -5.60 17.07 -8.60
C GLY A 193 -5.00 16.77 -9.97
N THR A 194 -3.68 16.79 -10.08
CA THR A 194 -2.94 16.63 -11.34
C THR A 194 -2.18 15.32 -11.43
N ASN A 195 -2.04 14.59 -10.32
CA ASN A 195 -1.32 13.34 -10.25
C ASN A 195 0.20 13.47 -10.54
N MET A 196 0.72 14.71 -10.56
CA MET A 196 2.11 15.03 -10.84
C MET A 196 2.97 14.96 -9.56
N PRO A 197 4.17 14.35 -9.61
CA PRO A 197 5.08 14.36 -8.48
C PRO A 197 5.43 15.78 -8.02
N LEU A 198 5.42 16.02 -6.70
CA LEU A 198 5.73 17.29 -6.07
C LEU A 198 7.23 17.45 -5.94
N TYR A 199 7.78 18.55 -6.45
CA TYR A 199 9.21 18.81 -6.28
C TYR A 199 9.52 19.49 -4.93
N PRO A 200 10.64 19.13 -4.26
CA PRO A 200 11.58 18.07 -4.63
C PRO A 200 11.18 16.67 -4.15
N GLN A 201 10.25 16.57 -3.20
CA GLN A 201 10.06 15.33 -2.44
C GLN A 201 9.58 14.11 -3.23
N GLY A 202 8.85 14.31 -4.34
CA GLY A 202 8.33 13.28 -5.23
C GLY A 202 9.20 12.98 -6.45
N PHE A 203 10.37 13.63 -6.56
CA PHE A 203 11.33 13.35 -7.63
C PHE A 203 12.39 12.37 -7.11
N ALA A 204 12.74 11.35 -7.91
CA ALA A 204 13.79 10.41 -7.54
C ALA A 204 15.17 11.09 -7.46
N SER A 205 15.48 11.96 -8.42
CA SER A 205 16.73 12.72 -8.49
C SER A 205 16.43 14.21 -8.68
N PRO A 206 16.01 14.92 -7.61
CA PRO A 206 15.53 16.31 -7.73
C PRO A 206 16.62 17.28 -8.22
N TYR A 207 17.90 16.97 -8.01
CA TYR A 207 19.00 17.90 -8.30
C TYR A 207 19.72 17.64 -9.64
N LEU A 208 19.11 16.90 -10.57
CA LEU A 208 19.65 16.76 -11.93
C LEU A 208 19.70 18.12 -12.65
N PRO A 209 20.70 18.37 -13.52
CA PRO A 209 20.74 19.58 -14.35
C PRO A 209 19.50 19.75 -15.22
N ASP A 210 19.03 18.65 -15.83
CA ASP A 210 17.69 18.53 -16.38
C ASP A 210 16.83 17.71 -15.41
N ARG A 211 15.97 18.41 -14.67
CA ARG A 211 15.12 17.82 -13.64
C ARG A 211 14.10 16.81 -14.17
N TYR A 212 13.78 16.81 -15.46
CA TYR A 212 12.79 15.91 -16.06
C TYR A 212 13.42 14.71 -16.77
N ALA A 213 14.75 14.64 -16.84
CA ALA A 213 15.49 13.46 -17.26
C ALA A 213 15.54 12.39 -16.15
N GLN A 214 14.40 12.13 -15.51
CA GLN A 214 14.27 11.10 -14.47
C GLN A 214 14.20 9.72 -15.11
N THR A 215 14.99 8.77 -14.61
CA THR A 215 14.89 7.35 -14.98
C THR A 215 14.11 6.53 -13.97
N LYS A 216 13.77 7.13 -12.82
CA LYS A 216 13.06 6.47 -11.73
C LYS A 216 11.96 7.35 -11.15
N ALA A 217 10.94 6.72 -10.59
CA ALA A 217 9.97 7.35 -9.73
C ALA A 217 10.48 7.36 -8.28
N GLU A 218 10.19 8.42 -7.55
CA GLU A 218 10.12 8.28 -6.09
C GLU A 218 8.83 7.47 -5.80
N ILE A 219 8.93 6.40 -5.00
CA ILE A 219 7.84 5.43 -4.84
C ILE A 219 6.54 6.11 -4.37
N MET A 220 6.60 7.08 -3.46
CA MET A 220 5.44 7.84 -2.98
C MET A 220 5.12 9.06 -3.87
N GLY A 221 6.00 9.43 -4.80
CA GLY A 221 5.70 10.32 -5.93
C GLY A 221 4.86 9.63 -7.00
N GLY A 222 4.80 8.30 -7.00
CA GLY A 222 3.87 7.47 -7.77
C GLY A 222 4.15 7.38 -9.28
N ARG A 223 4.90 8.33 -9.85
CA ARG A 223 5.17 8.42 -11.30
C ARG A 223 6.57 8.98 -11.60
N ILE A 224 7.09 8.67 -12.78
CA ILE A 224 8.32 9.25 -13.35
C ILE A 224 7.92 10.55 -14.07
N PRO A 225 8.31 11.74 -13.57
CA PRO A 225 7.95 13.00 -14.23
C PRO A 225 8.83 13.23 -15.47
N GLN A 226 8.18 13.39 -16.63
CA GLN A 226 8.82 13.62 -17.94
C GLN A 226 8.74 15.08 -18.39
N SER A 227 7.80 15.84 -17.83
CA SER A 227 7.64 17.28 -18.04
C SER A 227 6.85 17.89 -16.87
N PRO A 228 6.61 19.21 -16.84
CA PRO A 228 5.74 19.82 -15.83
C PRO A 228 4.30 19.28 -15.79
N THR A 229 3.83 18.61 -16.86
CA THR A 229 2.44 18.15 -17.00
C THR A 229 2.31 16.69 -17.45
N LEU A 230 3.43 15.99 -17.62
CA LEU A 230 3.44 14.60 -18.07
C LEU A 230 4.29 13.76 -17.13
N ALA A 231 3.72 12.66 -16.66
CA ALA A 231 4.40 11.66 -15.86
C ALA A 231 3.85 10.26 -16.20
N ALA A 232 4.70 9.24 -16.11
CA ALA A 232 4.34 7.86 -16.41
C ALA A 232 4.41 6.98 -15.15
N ILE A 233 3.51 6.00 -15.04
CA ILE A 233 3.62 4.97 -14.00
C ILE A 233 4.82 4.07 -14.37
N PRO A 234 5.67 3.67 -13.41
CA PRO A 234 6.76 2.71 -13.66
C PRO A 234 6.27 1.35 -14.14
N ASP A 235 7.02 0.75 -15.09
CA ASP A 235 6.79 -0.62 -15.55
C ASP A 235 7.15 -1.64 -14.45
N SER A 236 8.04 -1.28 -13.53
CA SER A 236 8.45 -2.14 -12.42
C SER A 236 9.07 -1.37 -11.25
N LEU A 237 9.30 -2.08 -10.13
CA LEU A 237 10.07 -1.56 -9.00
C LEU A 237 11.54 -1.24 -9.32
N ASN A 238 12.10 -1.74 -10.43
CA ASN A 238 13.46 -1.38 -10.86
C ASN A 238 13.56 0.10 -11.25
N ASP A 239 12.45 0.66 -11.74
CA ASP A 239 12.28 2.04 -12.17
C ASP A 239 11.73 2.91 -11.03
N ALA A 240 11.94 2.49 -9.79
CA ALA A 240 11.53 3.20 -8.58
C ALA A 240 12.68 3.31 -7.56
N MET A 241 12.50 4.19 -6.60
CA MET A 241 13.34 4.31 -5.40
C MET A 241 12.56 4.87 -4.22
N ILE A 242 13.07 4.68 -2.99
CA ILE A 242 12.55 5.35 -1.80
C ILE A 242 13.37 6.62 -1.56
N GLY A 243 12.72 7.79 -1.59
CA GLY A 243 13.36 9.07 -1.33
C GLY A 243 13.60 9.34 0.15
N SER A 244 14.46 10.32 0.47
CA SER A 244 14.77 10.69 1.85
C SER A 244 13.54 11.12 2.66
N TYR A 245 12.57 11.80 2.04
CA TYR A 245 11.33 12.15 2.72
C TYR A 245 10.51 10.91 3.10
N THR A 246 10.39 9.94 2.18
CA THR A 246 9.69 8.67 2.44
C THR A 246 10.41 7.84 3.49
N ALA A 247 11.74 7.69 3.36
CA ALA A 247 12.57 6.99 4.33
C ALA A 247 12.44 7.59 5.75
N LEU A 248 12.31 8.92 5.87
CA LEU A 248 12.06 9.57 7.15
C LEU A 248 10.69 9.22 7.73
N GLU A 249 9.64 9.25 6.91
CA GLU A 249 8.27 8.95 7.34
C GLU A 249 8.10 7.51 7.83
N ILE A 250 8.83 6.58 7.22
CA ILE A 250 8.85 5.17 7.61
C ILE A 250 9.93 4.85 8.64
N ASN A 251 10.64 5.84 9.18
CA ASN A 251 11.64 5.70 10.26
C ASN A 251 12.88 4.87 9.89
N TRP A 252 13.44 5.09 8.70
CA TRP A 252 14.70 4.48 8.26
C TRP A 252 15.96 5.27 8.65
N PHE A 253 15.85 6.55 8.97
CA PHE A 253 16.97 7.31 9.53
C PHE A 253 17.07 7.02 11.02
N ARG A 254 18.14 6.32 11.42
CA ARG A 254 18.53 6.09 12.81
C ARG A 254 19.68 7.00 13.21
#